data_AF-A0A9P6XPC3-F1
#
_entry.id   AF-A0A9P6XPC3-F1
#
_cell.length_a   1.000
_cell.length_b   1.000
_cell.length_c   1.000
_cell.angle_alpha   90.00
_cell.angle_beta   90.00
_cell.angle_gamma   90.00
#
_symmetry.space_group_name_H-M   'P 1'
#
loop_
_entity.id
_entity.type
_entity.pdbx_description
1 polymer ?
#
loop_
_entity_poly.entity_id
_entity_poly.type
_entity_poly.pdbx_seq_one_letter_code
_entity_poly.pdbx_strand_id
1 'polypeptide(L)' 'MVVTIEPGLYFIDMLLNEVKDAGHGDAINWDRVDFFRPYGGIRIEDEVLCTEGEADNLTRPEFAAANG' A
#
# COMPACT_ATOMS: atom_id res chain seq x y z
N MET A 1 20.72 -0.20 -10.98
CA MET A 1 19.95 -1.16 -10.17
C MET A 1 18.49 -0.88 -10.42
N VAL A 2 17.63 -1.89 -10.54
CA VAL A 2 16.17 -1.69 -10.64
C VAL A 2 15.55 -2.25 -9.37
N VAL A 3 14.60 -1.52 -8.79
CA VAL A 3 13.87 -1.89 -7.56
C VAL A 3 12.38 -1.63 -7.73
N THR A 4 11.56 -2.38 -6.99
CA THR A 4 10.13 -2.12 -6.87
C THR A 4 9.88 -1.10 -5.75
N ILE A 5 8.96 -0.17 -5.98
CA ILE A 5 8.41 0.72 -4.96
C ILE A 5 6.95 0.34 -4.76
N GLU A 6 6.66 -0.38 -3.67
CA GLU A 6 5.39 -1.09 -3.49
C GLU A 6 4.66 -0.82 -2.15
N PRO A 7 4.35 0.44 -1.79
CA PRO A 7 3.60 0.74 -0.57
C PRO A 7 2.24 0.03 -0.55
N GLY A 8 1.92 -0.58 0.60
CA GLY A 8 0.70 -1.33 0.82
C GLY A 8 -0.05 -0.91 2.08
N LEU A 9 -1.39 -0.97 2.03
CA LEU A 9 -2.29 -0.76 3.16
C LEU A 9 -3.36 -1.86 3.13
N TYR A 10 -3.54 -2.58 4.23
CA TYR A 10 -4.42 -3.74 4.29
C TYR A 10 -5.23 -3.77 5.59
N PHE A 11 -6.44 -4.33 5.51
CA PHE A 11 -7.32 -4.62 6.63
C PHE A 11 -7.36 -6.14 6.86
N ILE A 12 -6.27 -6.67 7.43
CA ILE A 12 -6.10 -8.12 7.66
C ILE A 12 -6.61 -8.50 9.04
N ASP A 13 -7.66 -9.32 9.11
CA ASP A 13 -8.34 -9.64 10.37
C ASP A 13 -7.42 -10.25 11.43
N MET A 14 -6.49 -11.12 11.03
CA MET A 14 -5.51 -11.71 11.95
C MET A 14 -4.68 -10.62 12.66
N LEU A 15 -4.14 -9.66 11.90
CA LEU A 15 -3.31 -8.57 12.45
C LEU A 15 -4.15 -7.55 13.22
N LEU A 16 -5.37 -7.25 12.75
CA LEU A 16 -6.28 -6.35 13.47
C LEU A 16 -6.67 -6.91 14.84
N ASN A 17 -6.85 -8.24 14.93
CA ASN A 17 -7.10 -8.91 16.20
C ASN A 17 -5.87 -8.86 17.12
N GLU A 18 -4.65 -9.10 16.60
CA GLU A 18 -3.42 -8.97 17.39
C GLU A 18 -3.28 -7.56 18.00
N VAL A 19 -3.63 -6.51 17.25
CA VAL A 19 -3.59 -5.13 17.74
C VAL A 19 -4.63 -4.86 18.83
N LYS A 20 -5.82 -5.46 18.73
CA LYS A 20 -6.83 -5.42 19.81
C LYS A 20 -6.33 -6.15 21.05
N ASP A 21 -5.81 -7.36 20.89
CA ASP A 21 -5.34 -8.22 21.97
C ASP A 21 -4.12 -7.62 22.69
N ALA A 22 -3.28 -6.86 21.98
CA ALA A 22 -2.19 -6.08 22.54
C ALA A 22 -2.65 -4.82 23.33
N GLY A 23 -3.95 -4.56 23.41
CA GLY A 23 -4.51 -3.43 24.17
C GLY A 23 -4.44 -2.09 23.44
N HIS A 24 -4.13 -2.07 22.13
CA HIS A 24 -4.07 -0.86 21.32
C HIS A 24 -5.40 -0.51 20.66
N GLY A 25 -6.48 -1.21 21.00
CA GLY A 25 -7.80 -1.04 20.39
C GLY A 25 -8.35 0.38 20.48
N ASP A 26 -8.08 1.09 21.58
CA ASP A 26 -8.60 2.46 21.79
C ASP A 26 -7.94 3.51 20.90
N ALA A 27 -6.80 3.20 20.28
CA ALA A 27 -6.11 4.08 19.35
C ALA A 27 -6.65 3.98 17.90
N ILE A 28 -7.60 3.08 17.64
CA ILE A 28 -8.08 2.77 16.28
C ILE A 28 -9.54 3.16 16.13
N ASN A 29 -9.85 3.85 15.03
CA ASN A 29 -11.23 4.08 14.61
C ASN A 29 -11.81 2.83 13.94
N TRP A 30 -12.47 1.98 14.73
CA TRP A 30 -13.03 0.71 14.27
C TRP A 30 -14.17 0.86 13.26
N ASP A 31 -14.99 1.92 13.38
CA ASP A 31 -16.05 2.19 12.39
C ASP A 31 -15.45 2.42 10.99
N ARG A 32 -14.32 3.12 10.92
CA ARG A 32 -13.59 3.33 9.65
C ARG A 32 -12.93 2.05 9.16
N VAL A 33 -12.34 1.26 10.05
CA VAL A 33 -11.78 -0.05 9.69
C VAL A 33 -12.87 -0.95 9.11
N ASP A 34 -14.01 -1.06 9.78
CA ASP A 34 -15.12 -1.93 9.36
C ASP A 34 -15.72 -1.47 8.03
N PHE A 35 -15.77 -0.16 7.78
CA PHE A 35 -16.17 0.38 6.48
C PHE A 35 -15.23 -0.05 5.34
N PHE A 36 -13.91 -0.04 5.56
CA PHE A 36 -12.93 -0.37 4.52
C PHE A 36 -12.55 -1.85 4.44
N ARG A 37 -12.79 -2.64 5.49
CA ARG A 37 -12.46 -4.07 5.56
C ARG A 37 -12.96 -4.87 4.34
N PRO A 38 -14.18 -4.66 3.79
CA PRO A 38 -14.67 -5.40 2.62
C PRO A 38 -13.84 -5.22 1.34
N TYR A 39 -13.03 -4.15 1.25
CA TYR A 39 -12.15 -3.90 0.12
C TYR A 39 -10.80 -4.62 0.24
N GLY A 40 -10.52 -5.26 1.38
CA GLY A 40 -9.29 -6.01 1.65
C GLY A 40 -8.09 -5.09 1.88
N GLY A 41 -7.54 -4.52 0.81
CA GLY A 41 -6.37 -3.64 0.88
C GLY A 41 -5.89 -3.20 -0.50
N ILE A 42 -4.88 -2.34 -0.51
CA ILE A 42 -4.32 -1.71 -1.70
C ILE A 42 -2.81 -1.89 -1.67
N ARG A 43 -2.22 -2.16 -2.83
CA ARG A 43 -0.80 -2.01 -3.12
C ARG A 43 -0.65 -1.29 -4.44
N ILE A 44 0.25 -0.34 -4.51
CA ILE A 44 0.64 0.33 -5.76
C ILE A 44 2.12 0.06 -5.94
N GLU A 45 2.50 -0.49 -7.08
CA GLU A 45 3.85 -0.97 -7.35
C GLU A 45 4.38 -0.36 -8.64
N ASP A 46 5.58 0.22 -8.58
CA ASP A 46 6.33 0.73 -9.73
C ASP A 46 7.71 0.10 -9.80
N GLU A 47 8.23 -0.09 -11.03
CA GLU A 47 9.62 -0.43 -11.32
C GLU A 47 10.45 0.85 -11.46
N VAL A 48 11.47 1.01 -10.63
CA VAL A 48 12.30 2.22 -10.58
C VAL A 48 13.76 1.87 -10.82
N LEU A 49 14.34 2.45 -11.88
CA LEU A 49 15.76 2.38 -12.17
C LEU A 49 16.50 3.44 -11.35
N CYS A 50 17.38 2.99 -10.44
CA CYS A 50 18.32 3.85 -9.74
C CYS A 50 19.44 4.28 -10.70
N THR A 51 19.60 5.59 -10.86
CA THR A 51 20.68 6.23 -11.64
C THR A 51 21.66 6.96 -10.70
N GLU A 52 22.71 7.56 -11.24
CA GLU A 52 23.59 8.47 -10.48
C GLU A 52 22.94 9.84 -10.20
N GLY A 53 21.85 10.16 -10.92
CA GLY A 53 21.07 11.39 -10.78
C GLY A 53 19.64 11.10 -10.32
N GLU A 54 18.66 11.60 -11.06
CA GLU A 54 17.25 11.34 -10.76
C GLU A 54 16.87 9.89 -11.04
N ALA A 55 16.00 9.32 -10.19
CA ALA A 55 15.47 7.99 -10.41
C ALA A 55 14.52 7.99 -11.62
N ASP A 56 14.60 6.94 -12.43
CA ASP A 56 13.73 6.77 -13.59
C ASP A 56 12.61 5.77 -13.27
N ASN A 57 11.37 6.23 -13.28
CA ASN A 57 10.19 5.39 -13.01
C ASN A 57 9.66 4.83 -14.34
N LEU A 58 9.88 3.53 -14.53
CA LEU A 58 9.60 2.84 -15.78
C LEU A 58 8.10 2.51 -15.94
N THR A 59 7.32 2.51 -14.85
CA THR A 59 5.92 2.09 -14.85
C THR A 59 4.95 3.24 -15.12
N ARG A 60 5.18 4.42 -14.54
CA ARG A 60 4.22 5.55 -14.60
C ARG A 60 3.95 6.08 -16.01
N PRO A 61 4.95 6.28 -16.88
CA PRO A 61 4.71 6.73 -18.25
C PRO A 61 3.84 5.75 -19.04
N GLU A 62 4.11 4.44 -18.90
CA GLU A 62 3.34 3.38 -19.56
C GLU A 62 1.90 3.32 -19.02
N PHE A 63 1.71 3.48 -17.71
CA PHE A 63 0.37 3.55 -17.11
C PHE A 63 -0.42 4.77 -17.63
N ALA A 64 0.23 5.92 -17.82
CA ALA A 64 -0.42 7.10 -18.39
C ALA A 64 -0.81 6.88 -19.86
N ALA A 65 0.07 6.24 -20.65
CA ALA A 65 -0.18 5.93 -22.05
C ALA A 65 -1.32 4.91 -22.24
N ALA A 66 -1.47 3.95 -21.33
CA ALA A 66 -2.52 2.93 -21.39
C ALA A 66 -3.93 3.46 -21.06
N ASN A 67 -4.05 4.63 -20.44
CA ASN A 67 -5.30 5.24 -20.01
C ASN A 67 -5.77 6.41 -20.91
N GLY A 68 -5.15 6.60 -22.08
CA GLY A 68 -5.59 7.49 -23.15
C GLY A 68 -6.42 6.78 -24.21
#